data_AF-A0A1Y1KMB1-F1
#
_entry.id   AF-A0A1Y1KMB1-F1
#
_cell.length_a   1.000
_cell.length_b   1.000
_cell.length_c   1.000
_cell.angle_alpha   90.00
_cell.angle_beta   90.00
_cell.angle_gamma   90.00
#
_symmetry.space_group_name_H-M   'P 1'
#
loop_
_entity.id
_entity.type
_entity.pdbx_description
1 polymer ?
#
loop_
_entity_poly.entity_id
_entity_poly.type
_entity_poly.pdbx_seq_one_letter_code
_entity_poly.pdbx_strand_id
1 'polypeptide(L)'
;LRGRSTLSGSKHILPTSVYAHIAHHDAMPEASFTPLDLATPADLQSFGFIPELIGRLHNICALSPLSTGDLLRVLTEPRNSLVAQYTALFETYPSRLRFTEKALYAIAE
;
A
#
# COMPACT_ATOMS: atom_id res chain seq x y z
N LEU A 1 44.72 -21.70 28.88
CA LEU A 1 43.54 -22.39 28.30
C LEU A 1 42.25 -21.75 28.80
N ARG A 2 41.73 -20.74 28.08
CA ARG A 2 40.31 -20.34 28.07
C ARG A 2 40.10 -19.33 26.94
N GLY A 3 39.39 -19.75 25.90
CA GLY A 3 38.95 -18.89 24.79
C GLY A 3 37.48 -18.50 24.94
N ARG A 4 37.16 -17.32 24.39
CA ARG A 4 35.86 -16.71 23.96
C ARG A 4 36.07 -15.19 24.09
N SER A 5 35.81 -14.35 23.09
CA SER A 5 34.49 -14.16 22.50
C SER A 5 34.59 -13.48 21.12
N THR A 6 33.83 -14.07 20.20
CA THR A 6 33.34 -13.64 18.89
C THR A 6 33.25 -12.13 18.60
N LEU A 7 33.91 -11.69 17.52
CA LEU A 7 33.60 -10.47 16.77
C LEU A 7 32.30 -10.70 15.96
N SER A 8 31.21 -10.07 16.40
CA SER A 8 29.96 -9.97 15.64
C SER A 8 29.97 -8.64 14.90
N GLY A 9 30.11 -8.70 13.57
CA GLY A 9 30.10 -7.53 12.70
C GLY A 9 28.71 -6.89 12.67
N SER A 10 28.52 -5.84 13.45
CA SER A 10 27.39 -4.91 13.31
C SER A 10 27.52 -4.22 11.95
N LYS A 11 26.70 -4.65 10.98
CA LYS A 11 26.50 -3.95 9.71
C LYS A 11 26.21 -2.48 10.02
N HIS A 12 26.94 -1.63 9.31
CA HIS A 12 27.04 -0.19 9.48
C HIS A 12 25.69 0.50 9.20
N ILE A 13 24.76 0.52 10.16
CA ILE A 13 23.56 1.35 10.09
C ILE A 13 23.97 2.74 10.55
N LEU A 14 23.96 3.69 9.61
CA LEU A 14 24.27 5.08 9.91
C LEU A 14 23.10 5.70 10.69
N PRO A 15 23.38 6.50 11.75
CA PRO A 15 22.33 7.10 12.56
C PRO A 15 21.46 8.05 11.74
N THR A 16 20.15 7.99 11.94
CA THR A 16 19.11 8.74 11.19
C THR A 16 19.35 10.25 11.17
N SER A 17 20.02 10.80 12.19
CA SER A 17 20.42 12.22 12.26
C SER A 17 21.31 12.65 11.10
N VAL A 18 22.06 11.73 10.48
CA VAL A 18 23.02 12.02 9.40
C VAL A 18 22.29 12.42 8.11
N TYR A 19 21.05 11.97 7.90
CA TYR A 19 20.32 12.19 6.64
C TYR A 19 19.08 13.09 6.79
N ALA A 20 18.79 13.56 8.01
CA ALA A 20 17.63 14.41 8.30
C ALA A 20 17.62 15.77 7.57
N HIS A 21 18.76 16.20 7.03
CA HIS A 21 18.91 17.46 6.30
C HIS A 21 18.66 17.34 4.79
N ILE A 22 18.41 16.13 4.27
CA ILE A 22 18.13 15.90 2.85
C ILE A 22 16.67 16.29 2.58
N ALA A 23 16.46 17.30 1.75
CA ALA A 23 15.13 17.62 1.22
C ALA A 23 14.57 16.39 0.50
N HIS A 24 13.33 16.01 0.81
CA HIS A 24 12.64 14.74 0.46
C HIS A 24 12.80 13.55 1.44
N HIS A 25 13.38 13.73 2.64
CA HIS A 25 13.14 12.77 3.72
C HIS A 25 11.75 13.01 4.34
N ASP A 26 10.69 12.82 3.56
CA ASP A 26 9.42 12.44 4.16
C ASP A 26 9.66 11.09 4.81
N ALA A 27 9.38 10.99 6.11
CA ALA A 27 9.30 9.70 6.77
C ALA A 27 8.24 8.90 6.01
N MET A 28 8.68 8.06 5.07
CA MET A 28 7.80 7.12 4.39
C MET A 28 7.08 6.37 5.51
N PRO A 29 5.73 6.38 5.55
CA PRO A 29 5.02 5.54 6.51
C PRO A 29 5.55 4.13 6.30
N GLU A 30 6.00 3.46 7.37
CA GLU A 30 6.61 2.12 7.37
C GLU A 30 6.00 1.29 6.25
N ALA A 31 6.71 1.19 5.12
CA ALA A 31 6.18 0.50 3.96
C ALA A 31 6.01 -0.95 4.41
N SER A 32 4.77 -1.40 4.54
CA SER A 32 4.46 -2.78 4.88
C SER A 32 4.88 -3.62 3.67
N PHE A 33 6.15 -4.00 3.62
CA PHE A 33 6.70 -4.85 2.58
C PHE A 33 5.88 -6.14 2.56
N THR A 34 5.20 -6.38 1.45
CA THR A 34 4.39 -7.57 1.26
C THR A 34 5.21 -8.64 0.53
N PRO A 35 4.91 -9.94 0.74
CA PRO A 35 5.55 -10.99 -0.06
C PRO A 35 5.35 -10.82 -1.57
N LEU A 36 4.27 -10.14 -1.98
CA LEU A 36 3.98 -9.87 -3.39
C LEU A 36 4.99 -8.88 -4.01
N ASP A 37 5.59 -7.99 -3.22
CA ASP A 37 6.64 -7.07 -3.68
C ASP A 37 7.92 -7.80 -4.10
N LEU A 38 8.08 -9.06 -3.64
CA LEU A 38 9.22 -9.92 -3.95
C LEU A 38 8.89 -11.00 -4.99
N ALA A 39 7.72 -10.93 -5.62
CA ALA A 39 7.28 -11.93 -6.59
C ALA A 39 8.23 -12.01 -7.79
N THR A 40 8.61 -13.24 -8.14
CA THR A 40 9.51 -13.52 -9.27
C THR A 40 8.75 -14.10 -10.47
N PRO A 41 9.32 -14.03 -11.70
CA PRO A 41 8.76 -14.70 -12.87
C PRO A 41 8.54 -16.22 -12.67
N ALA A 42 9.39 -16.88 -11.87
CA ALA A 42 9.26 -18.30 -11.56
C ALA A 42 8.03 -18.60 -10.71
N ASP A 43 7.65 -17.67 -9.82
CA ASP A 43 6.42 -17.78 -9.02
C ASP A 43 5.18 -17.69 -9.91
N LEU A 44 5.19 -16.78 -10.91
CA LEU A 44 4.10 -16.65 -11.88
C LEU A 44 3.98 -17.89 -12.77
N GLN A 45 5.10 -18.47 -13.20
CA GLN A 45 5.09 -19.73 -13.96
C GLN A 45 4.54 -20.88 -13.12
N SER A 46 4.93 -20.98 -11.85
CA SER A 46 4.42 -21.99 -10.92
C SER A 46 2.93 -21.79 -10.59
N PHE A 47 2.45 -20.54 -10.64
CA PHE A 47 1.04 -20.18 -10.52
C PHE A 47 0.20 -20.54 -11.76
N GLY A 48 0.84 -20.83 -12.91
CA GLY A 48 0.18 -21.32 -14.12
C GLY A 48 0.25 -20.37 -15.33
N PHE A 49 1.02 -19.29 -15.26
CA PHE A 49 1.27 -18.44 -16.42
C PHE A 49 2.27 -19.09 -17.40
N ILE A 50 2.07 -18.90 -18.70
CA ILE A 50 2.97 -19.44 -19.74
C ILE A 50 4.24 -18.58 -19.89
N PRO A 51 5.42 -19.18 -20.17
CA PRO A 51 6.69 -18.45 -20.29
C PRO A 51 6.69 -17.35 -21.36
N GLU A 52 5.99 -17.54 -22.47
CA GLU A 52 5.91 -16.57 -23.57
C GLU A 52 5.19 -15.29 -23.15
N LEU A 53 4.18 -15.40 -22.27
CA LEU A 53 3.44 -14.26 -21.76
C LEU A 53 4.27 -13.50 -20.72
N ILE A 54 4.90 -14.22 -19.78
CA ILE A 54 5.76 -13.63 -18.75
C ILE A 54 6.95 -12.91 -19.41
N GLY A 55 7.53 -13.49 -20.47
CA GLY A 55 8.63 -12.89 -21.22
C GLY A 55 8.30 -11.55 -21.90
N ARG A 56 7.02 -11.18 -22.04
CA ARG A 56 6.61 -9.87 -22.59
C ARG A 56 6.28 -8.83 -21.51
N LEU A 57 6.24 -9.24 -20.24
CA LEU A 57 5.98 -8.36 -19.10
C LEU A 57 7.29 -7.96 -18.44
N HIS A 58 7.73 -6.74 -18.75
CA HIS A 58 9.03 -6.22 -18.30
C HIS A 58 9.00 -5.67 -16.87
N ASN A 59 7.81 -5.37 -16.36
CA ASN A 59 7.62 -4.77 -15.03
C ASN A 59 6.59 -5.60 -14.25
N ILE A 60 6.92 -5.93 -13.01
CA ILE A 60 6.03 -6.55 -12.04
C ILE A 60 5.91 -5.56 -10.88
N CYS A 61 4.67 -5.14 -10.59
CA CYS A 61 4.38 -4.26 -9.47
C CYS A 61 3.30 -4.91 -8.60
N ALA A 62 3.55 -5.03 -7.31
CA ALA A 62 2.53 -5.44 -6.36
C ALA A 62 1.78 -4.22 -5.82
N LEU A 63 0.51 -4.43 -5.48
CA LEU A 63 -0.32 -3.43 -4.83
C LEU A 63 -0.34 -3.72 -3.34
N SER A 64 -0.20 -2.66 -2.54
CA SER A 64 -0.36 -2.74 -1.09
C SER A 64 -1.82 -3.03 -0.73
N PRO A 65 -2.06 -3.80 0.35
CA PRO A 65 -3.41 -3.99 0.87
C PRO A 65 -4.00 -2.66 1.31
N LEU A 66 -5.31 -2.51 1.11
CA LEU A 66 -6.03 -1.30 1.52
C LEU A 66 -6.21 -1.30 3.04
N SER A 67 -5.83 -0.19 3.68
CA SER A 67 -6.22 0.09 5.06
C SER A 67 -7.63 0.65 5.14
N THR A 68 -8.24 0.64 6.34
CA THR A 68 -9.50 1.35 6.62
C THR A 68 -9.41 2.83 6.21
N GLY A 69 -8.25 3.46 6.42
CA GLY A 69 -8.00 4.83 5.97
C GLY A 69 -8.08 4.96 4.45
N ASP A 70 -7.45 4.04 3.71
CA ASP A 70 -7.50 4.04 2.25
C ASP A 70 -8.92 3.81 1.72
N LEU A 71 -9.69 2.92 2.35
CA LEU A 71 -11.09 2.70 2.01
C LEU A 71 -11.93 3.95 2.23
N LEU A 72 -11.75 4.67 3.35
CA LEU A 72 -12.43 5.94 3.58
C LEU A 72 -12.11 6.97 2.49
N ARG A 73 -10.84 7.02 2.05
CA ARG A 73 -10.41 7.90 0.95
C ARG A 73 -11.07 7.51 -0.36
N VAL A 74 -11.12 6.21 -0.69
CA VAL A 74 -11.81 5.69 -1.88
C VAL A 74 -13.29 6.06 -1.88
N LEU A 75 -13.95 6.04 -0.72
CA LEU A 75 -15.36 6.41 -0.58
C LEU A 75 -15.63 7.90 -0.81
N THR A 76 -14.65 8.78 -0.61
CA THR A 76 -14.88 10.23 -0.48
C THR A 76 -14.06 11.11 -1.43
N GLU A 77 -12.77 10.86 -1.62
CA GLU A 77 -11.82 11.72 -2.34
C GLU A 77 -11.90 11.65 -3.88
N PRO A 78 -12.01 10.47 -4.53
CA PRO A 78 -11.90 10.44 -5.98
C PRO A 78 -13.07 11.16 -6.63
N ARG A 79 -12.83 11.77 -7.81
CA ARG A 79 -13.87 12.52 -8.55
C ARG A 79 -15.15 11.70 -8.77
N ASN A 80 -15.00 10.38 -8.94
CA ASN A 80 -16.09 9.44 -9.09
C ASN A 80 -16.20 8.54 -7.84
N SER A 81 -16.14 9.11 -6.64
CA SER A 81 -16.29 8.36 -5.39
C SER A 81 -17.72 7.82 -5.21
N LEU A 82 -17.88 6.79 -4.37
CA LEU A 82 -19.20 6.23 -4.12
C LEU A 82 -20.15 7.26 -3.51
N VAL A 83 -19.66 8.11 -2.60
CA VAL A 83 -20.47 9.20 -2.04
C VAL A 83 -20.94 10.15 -3.14
N ALA A 84 -20.06 10.55 -4.07
CA ALA A 84 -20.44 11.42 -5.18
C ALA A 84 -21.46 10.75 -6.12
N GLN A 85 -21.24 9.48 -6.46
CA GLN A 85 -22.14 8.71 -7.32
C GLN A 85 -23.55 8.56 -6.72
N TYR A 86 -23.65 8.18 -5.44
CA TYR A 86 -24.94 8.04 -4.78
C TYR A 86 -25.62 9.38 -4.51
N THR A 87 -24.86 10.44 -4.23
CA THR A 87 -25.42 11.79 -4.09
C THR A 87 -26.07 12.24 -5.40
N ALA A 88 -25.35 12.11 -6.52
CA ALA A 88 -25.89 12.45 -7.85
C ALA A 88 -27.10 11.60 -8.24
N LEU A 89 -27.08 10.31 -7.89
CA LEU A 89 -28.24 9.42 -8.11
C LEU A 89 -29.46 9.89 -7.31
N PHE A 90 -29.27 10.27 -6.05
CA PHE A 90 -30.36 10.70 -5.18
C PHE A 90 -30.91 12.10 -5.50
N GLU A 91 -30.14 12.96 -6.16
CA GLU A 91 -30.62 14.27 -6.67
C GLU A 91 -31.77 14.13 -7.69
N THR A 92 -31.92 12.96 -8.31
CA THR A 92 -33.04 12.67 -9.22
C THR A 92 -34.35 12.35 -8.49
N TYR A 93 -34.30 12.19 -7.17
CA TYR A 93 -35.45 11.89 -6.31
C TYR A 93 -35.79 13.10 -5.43
N PRO A 94 -37.03 13.20 -4.91
CA PRO A 94 -37.43 14.29 -4.01
C PRO A 94 -36.82 14.18 -2.59
N SER A 95 -35.78 13.37 -2.38
CA SER A 95 -35.13 13.12 -1.09
C SER A 95 -33.68 13.58 -1.11
N ARG A 96 -33.15 14.01 0.05
CA ARG A 96 -31.74 14.40 0.21
C ARG A 96 -30.97 13.32 0.94
N LEU A 97 -29.92 12.81 0.32
CA LEU A 97 -29.00 11.86 0.93
C LEU A 97 -27.88 12.62 1.67
N ARG A 98 -27.57 12.20 2.89
CA ARG A 98 -26.39 12.67 3.63
C ARG A 98 -25.68 11.51 4.31
N PHE A 99 -24.37 11.48 4.15
CA PHE A 99 -23.50 10.54 4.83
C PHE A 99 -22.89 11.21 6.06
N THR A 100 -22.89 10.52 7.20
CA THR A 100 -22.16 10.95 8.39
C THR A 100 -20.78 10.31 8.39
N GLU A 101 -19.79 10.97 8.99
CA GLU A 101 -18.44 10.40 9.09
C GLU A 101 -18.45 9.04 9.77
N LYS A 102 -19.20 8.87 10.86
CA LYS A 102 -19.33 7.58 11.55
C LYS A 102 -19.86 6.47 10.65
N ALA A 103 -20.81 6.77 9.77
CA ALA A 103 -21.33 5.79 8.82
C ALA A 103 -20.27 5.44 7.77
N LEU A 104 -19.52 6.41 7.27
CA LEU A 104 -18.43 6.16 6.31
C LEU A 104 -17.31 5.34 6.93
N TYR A 105 -16.94 5.61 8.18
CA TYR A 105 -15.98 4.80 8.93
C TYR A 105 -16.48 3.37 9.15
N ALA A 106 -17.75 3.19 9.53
CA ALA A 106 -18.33 1.86 9.72
C ALA A 106 -18.47 1.05 8.40
N ILE A 107 -18.50 1.71 7.25
CA ILE A 107 -18.46 1.04 5.93
C ILE A 107 -17.04 0.64 5.56
N ALA A 108 -16.03 1.37 6.06
CA ALA A 108 -14.62 1.16 5.74
C ALA A 108 -13.91 0.18 6.69
N GLU A 109 -14.53 -0.16 7.84
CA GLU A 109 -14.09 -1.18 8.80
C GLU A 109 -14.42 -2.59 8.31
#